data_AF-A0A6M1RGZ6-F1
#
_entry.id   AF-A0A6M1RGZ6-F1
#
_cell.length_a   1.000
_cell.length_b   1.000
_cell.length_c   1.000
_cell.angle_alpha   90.00
_cell.angle_beta   90.00
_cell.angle_gamma   90.00
#
_symmetry.space_group_name_H-M   'P 1'
#
loop_
_entity.id
_entity.type
_entity.pdbx_description
1 polymer ?
#
loop_
_entity_poly.entity_id
_entity_poly.type
_entity_poly.pdbx_seq_one_letter_code
_entity_poly.pdbx_strand_id
1 'polypeptide(L)'
;MLRFLPSLKHFSLVAALALFFGSVTSSHALTPESCDIDVSDLNLRYDNRLDYQNKNIPTDFFLLVYSNSPGFCKAMKRKGRENSVRFQCDSGNDFGWVVHGLWGESEKAYQSGNNKGHPRFCKGDLAPLPLETIKPYLCMSPGTRLLQGQWEKHGACDFDTAEEYFDKTLELAKQFELPPANLNAKKAIRWMRDNNPELKDTWLHQSRHEFGICFDKAFNLMSCPRKR
;
A
#
# COMPACT_ATOMS: atom_id res chain seq x y z
N MET A 1 32.75 32.70 76.15
CA MET A 1 33.09 31.52 76.96
C MET A 1 32.15 30.38 76.60
N LEU A 2 32.73 29.19 76.43
CA LEU A 2 32.15 27.84 76.49
C LEU A 2 31.03 27.41 75.51
N ARG A 3 31.39 26.31 74.83
CA ARG A 3 30.63 25.26 74.15
C ARG A 3 29.32 24.87 74.86
N PHE A 4 28.35 24.32 74.11
CA PHE A 4 27.90 22.91 74.21
C PHE A 4 26.79 22.63 73.17
N LEU A 5 27.00 21.61 72.32
CA LEU A 5 25.97 20.90 71.56
C LEU A 5 25.16 20.01 72.51
N PRO A 6 23.87 19.74 72.23
CA PRO A 6 23.45 18.45 71.64
C PRO A 6 22.21 18.64 70.71
N SER A 7 21.56 17.69 70.05
CA SER A 7 21.75 16.30 69.63
C SER A 7 20.56 16.01 68.69
N LEU A 8 20.76 15.13 67.71
CA LEU A 8 19.81 14.75 66.67
C LEU A 8 18.47 14.23 67.22
N LYS A 9 17.37 14.56 66.53
CA LYS A 9 16.18 13.70 66.45
C LYS A 9 15.94 13.32 64.99
N HIS A 10 16.12 12.03 64.73
CA HIS A 10 15.86 11.38 63.46
C HIS A 10 14.35 11.37 63.20
N PHE A 11 13.90 12.00 62.12
CA PHE A 11 12.59 11.72 61.53
C PHE A 11 12.80 10.73 60.40
N SER A 12 12.43 9.47 60.65
CA SER A 12 12.33 8.44 59.61
C SER A 12 11.22 8.82 58.64
N LEU A 13 11.59 9.25 57.44
CA LEU A 13 10.66 9.32 56.30
C LEU A 13 10.41 7.89 55.82
N VAL A 14 9.21 7.37 56.04
CA VAL A 14 8.74 6.14 55.36
C VAL A 14 8.33 6.54 53.95
N ALA A 15 9.21 6.30 52.97
CA ALA A 15 8.87 6.43 51.56
C ALA A 15 8.06 5.20 51.13
N ALA A 16 6.74 5.37 50.96
CA ALA A 16 5.89 4.37 50.34
C ALA A 16 6.21 4.30 48.84
N LEU A 17 7.01 3.30 48.42
CA LEU A 17 7.18 2.96 47.01
C LEU A 17 5.87 2.35 46.50
N ALA A 18 5.04 3.15 45.83
CA ALA A 18 3.96 2.62 45.01
C ALA A 18 4.59 1.98 43.76
N LEU A 19 4.73 0.65 43.78
CA LEU A 19 5.08 -0.14 42.60
C LEU A 19 3.88 -0.11 41.64
N PHE A 20 3.85 0.88 40.76
CA PHE A 20 3.05 0.81 39.55
C PHE A 20 3.65 -0.29 38.67
N PHE A 21 3.10 -1.49 38.76
CA PHE A 21 3.20 -2.48 37.69
C PHE A 21 2.44 -1.92 36.49
N GLY A 22 3.12 -1.08 35.71
CA GLY A 22 2.71 -0.77 34.36
C GLY A 22 2.80 -2.06 33.56
N SER A 23 1.65 -2.69 33.33
CA SER A 23 1.54 -3.75 32.33
C SER A 23 1.90 -3.11 31.00
N VAL A 24 3.14 -3.33 30.55
CA VAL A 24 3.55 -3.04 29.19
C VAL A 24 2.80 -4.05 28.33
N THR A 25 1.60 -3.69 27.90
CA THR A 25 0.96 -4.38 26.80
C THR A 25 1.81 -4.07 25.58
N SER A 26 2.67 -5.01 25.18
CA SER A 26 3.32 -4.97 23.88
C SER A 26 2.22 -5.07 22.82
N SER A 27 1.67 -3.91 22.46
CA SER A 27 0.92 -3.72 21.24
C SER A 27 1.89 -4.03 20.11
N HIS A 28 1.78 -5.23 19.54
CA HIS A 28 2.45 -5.54 18.29
C HIS A 28 1.78 -4.66 17.24
N ALA A 29 2.35 -3.48 16.99
CA ALA A 29 2.07 -2.74 15.78
C ALA A 29 2.44 -3.69 14.62
N LEU A 30 1.43 -4.13 13.87
CA LEU A 30 1.62 -4.95 12.68
C LEU A 30 2.41 -4.10 11.68
N THR A 31 3.72 -4.32 11.60
CA THR A 31 4.54 -3.79 10.51
C THR A 31 4.02 -4.37 9.20
N PRO A 32 3.67 -3.57 8.20
CA PRO A 32 3.19 -4.10 6.93
C PRO A 32 4.40 -4.56 6.10
N GLU A 33 5.10 -5.66 6.44
CA GLU A 33 6.36 -5.88 5.72
C GLU A 33 7.03 -7.26 5.68
N SER A 34 6.37 -8.37 6.00
CA SER A 34 6.98 -9.67 5.72
C SER A 34 5.97 -10.69 5.26
N CYS A 35 6.19 -11.20 4.07
CA CYS A 35 5.58 -12.39 3.49
C CYS A 35 6.70 -13.40 3.22
N ASP A 36 6.36 -14.68 3.22
CA ASP A 36 7.30 -15.73 2.85
C ASP A 36 7.37 -15.84 1.32
N ILE A 37 8.55 -15.60 0.75
CA ILE A 37 8.76 -15.61 -0.69
C ILE A 37 9.44 -16.92 -1.08
N ASP A 38 8.63 -17.95 -1.30
CA ASP A 38 9.05 -19.12 -2.06
C ASP A 38 8.99 -18.80 -3.57
N VAL A 39 10.15 -18.85 -4.22
CA VAL A 39 10.28 -18.62 -5.66
C VAL A 39 9.47 -19.65 -6.47
N SER A 40 9.22 -20.84 -5.91
CA SER A 40 8.41 -21.89 -6.56
C SER A 40 6.93 -21.50 -6.74
N ASP A 41 6.44 -20.54 -5.96
CA ASP A 41 5.08 -20.00 -6.07
C ASP A 41 4.98 -18.80 -7.02
N LEU A 42 6.12 -18.26 -7.47
CA LEU A 42 6.17 -17.12 -8.37
C LEU A 42 5.96 -17.54 -9.83
N ASN A 43 5.20 -16.74 -10.57
CA ASN A 43 5.10 -16.89 -12.01
C ASN A 43 6.31 -16.22 -12.67
N LEU A 44 7.32 -16.98 -13.11
CA LEU A 44 8.52 -16.44 -13.75
C LEU A 44 8.35 -16.06 -15.23
N ARG A 45 7.15 -16.27 -15.81
CA ARG A 45 6.78 -15.81 -17.16
C ARG A 45 5.89 -14.57 -17.05
N TYR A 46 6.51 -13.47 -16.66
CA TYR A 46 5.82 -12.22 -16.35
C TYR A 46 5.96 -11.13 -17.41
N ASP A 47 6.54 -11.45 -18.56
CA ASP A 47 6.52 -10.57 -19.73
C ASP A 47 5.07 -10.17 -20.06
N ASN A 48 4.86 -8.86 -20.12
CA ASN A 48 3.53 -8.32 -20.30
C ASN A 48 3.32 -7.97 -21.77
N ARG A 49 2.06 -7.92 -22.20
CA ARG A 49 1.77 -7.51 -23.59
C ARG A 49 1.12 -6.14 -23.54
N LEU A 50 1.70 -5.25 -24.31
CA LEU A 50 1.12 -3.95 -24.59
C LEU A 50 -0.24 -4.11 -25.28
N ASP A 51 -1.25 -3.37 -24.81
CA ASP A 51 -2.56 -3.31 -25.47
C ASP A 51 -2.71 -2.07 -26.36
N TYR A 52 -2.51 -0.87 -25.81
CA TYR A 52 -2.46 0.41 -26.52
C TYR A 52 -1.62 1.43 -25.74
N GLN A 53 -1.04 2.40 -26.45
CA GLN A 53 -0.22 3.45 -25.84
C GLN A 53 -0.94 4.79 -25.80
N ASN A 54 -0.71 5.55 -24.72
CA ASN A 54 -1.11 6.94 -24.56
C ASN A 54 0.07 7.76 -24.01
N LYS A 55 1.16 7.78 -24.77
CA LYS A 55 2.43 8.38 -24.32
C LYS A 55 2.44 9.92 -24.22
N ASN A 56 1.47 10.60 -24.84
CA ASN A 56 1.42 12.07 -24.90
C ASN A 56 0.38 12.68 -23.94
N ILE A 57 -0.31 11.85 -23.14
CA ILE A 57 -1.24 12.35 -22.14
C ILE A 57 -0.44 12.68 -20.88
N PRO A 58 -0.57 13.89 -20.31
CA PRO A 58 0.09 14.21 -19.05
C PRO A 58 -0.61 13.55 -17.86
N THR A 59 0.18 13.21 -16.85
CA THR A 59 -0.31 12.89 -15.50
C THR A 59 -0.71 14.19 -14.80
N ASP A 60 -1.98 14.28 -14.38
CA ASP A 60 -2.55 15.39 -13.62
C ASP A 60 -2.53 15.12 -12.11
N PHE A 61 -2.68 13.85 -11.71
CA PHE A 61 -2.61 13.39 -10.32
C PHE A 61 -2.22 11.90 -10.27
N PHE A 62 -1.86 11.39 -9.10
CA PHE A 62 -1.57 9.98 -8.86
C PHE A 62 -2.69 9.30 -8.08
N LEU A 63 -3.01 8.06 -8.44
CA LEU A 63 -3.99 7.22 -7.75
C LEU A 63 -3.30 5.95 -7.25
N LEU A 64 -3.15 5.81 -5.93
CA LEU A 64 -2.70 4.57 -5.29
C LEU A 64 -3.90 3.63 -5.12
N VAL A 65 -3.89 2.50 -5.81
CA VAL A 65 -5.02 1.56 -5.84
C VAL A 65 -4.73 0.33 -4.99
N TYR A 66 -5.73 -0.08 -4.20
CA TYR A 66 -5.70 -1.30 -3.40
C TYR A 66 -6.74 -2.31 -3.88
N SER A 67 -6.33 -3.57 -3.99
CA SER A 67 -7.20 -4.69 -4.35
C SER A 67 -7.36 -5.66 -3.19
N ASN A 68 -8.56 -6.24 -3.05
CA ASN A 68 -8.84 -7.25 -2.04
C ASN A 68 -8.42 -8.64 -2.54
N SER A 69 -7.41 -9.25 -1.91
CA SER A 69 -6.88 -10.55 -2.33
C SER A 69 -7.90 -11.69 -2.19
N PRO A 70 -8.70 -11.83 -1.11
CA PRO A 70 -9.72 -12.89 -1.04
C PRO A 70 -10.72 -12.84 -2.21
N GLY A 71 -11.19 -11.64 -2.55
CA GLY A 71 -12.07 -11.42 -3.70
C GLY A 71 -11.37 -11.74 -5.03
N PHE A 72 -10.12 -11.31 -5.20
CA PHE A 72 -9.29 -11.59 -6.38
C PHE A 72 -9.06 -13.10 -6.56
N CYS A 73 -8.62 -13.80 -5.52
CA CYS A 73 -8.33 -15.23 -5.56
C CYS A 73 -9.57 -16.06 -5.86
N LYS A 74 -10.73 -15.71 -5.29
CA LYS A 74 -12.02 -16.32 -5.67
C LYS A 74 -12.33 -16.09 -7.16
N ALA A 75 -12.06 -14.90 -7.67
CA ALA A 75 -12.27 -14.60 -9.09
C ALA A 75 -11.30 -15.35 -10.01
N MET A 76 -10.05 -15.55 -9.60
CA MET A 76 -9.04 -16.29 -10.35
C MET A 76 -9.35 -17.79 -10.39
N LYS A 77 -9.76 -18.38 -9.27
CA LYS A 77 -10.25 -19.76 -9.20
C LYS A 77 -11.46 -19.99 -10.11
N ARG A 78 -12.44 -19.09 -10.09
CA ARG A 78 -13.60 -19.18 -11.01
C ARG A 78 -13.21 -19.12 -12.49
N LYS A 79 -12.09 -18.48 -12.81
CA LYS A 79 -11.56 -18.37 -14.18
C LYS A 79 -10.61 -19.54 -14.54
N GLY A 80 -10.31 -20.47 -13.63
CA GLY A 80 -9.31 -21.52 -13.84
C GLY A 80 -7.89 -20.96 -14.04
N ARG A 81 -7.55 -19.86 -13.36
CA ARG A 81 -6.28 -19.13 -13.51
C ARG A 81 -5.45 -19.05 -12.22
N GLU A 82 -5.83 -19.78 -11.18
CA GLU A 82 -5.16 -19.84 -9.88
C GLU A 82 -3.67 -20.18 -10.00
N ASN A 83 -3.30 -21.07 -10.93
CA ASN A 83 -1.90 -21.45 -11.17
C ASN A 83 -1.01 -20.27 -11.60
N SER A 84 -1.58 -19.21 -12.18
CA SER A 84 -0.81 -18.03 -12.60
C SER A 84 -0.58 -17.00 -11.49
N VAL A 85 -1.17 -17.23 -10.30
CA VAL A 85 -1.19 -16.32 -9.15
C VAL A 85 -1.00 -17.07 -7.83
N ARG A 86 -0.30 -18.22 -7.86
CA ARG A 86 -0.10 -19.10 -6.69
C ARG A 86 0.46 -18.33 -5.51
N PHE A 87 1.48 -17.51 -5.71
CA PHE A 87 2.03 -16.66 -4.66
C PHE A 87 0.98 -15.87 -3.86
N GLN A 88 -0.01 -15.26 -4.51
CA GLN A 88 -1.05 -14.49 -3.82
C GLN A 88 -2.19 -15.37 -3.26
N CYS A 89 -2.48 -16.51 -3.88
CA CYS A 89 -3.75 -17.21 -3.69
C CYS A 89 -3.64 -18.65 -3.15
N ASP A 90 -2.45 -19.23 -3.17
CA ASP A 90 -2.18 -20.63 -2.88
C ASP A 90 -0.80 -20.85 -2.22
N SER A 91 -0.15 -19.77 -1.76
CA SER A 91 1.05 -19.86 -0.93
C SER A 91 0.68 -19.98 0.55
N GLY A 92 1.68 -20.11 1.41
CA GLY A 92 1.48 -20.02 2.87
C GLY A 92 1.11 -18.62 3.39
N ASN A 93 1.07 -17.61 2.52
CA ASN A 93 0.75 -16.23 2.90
C ASN A 93 -0.76 -15.97 2.92
N ASP A 94 -1.21 -15.12 3.86
CA ASP A 94 -2.60 -14.63 3.92
C ASP A 94 -2.66 -13.14 3.56
N PHE A 95 -2.72 -12.86 2.25
CA PHE A 95 -2.81 -11.49 1.76
C PHE A 95 -4.21 -10.92 1.99
N GLY A 96 -4.29 -9.73 2.61
CA GLY A 96 -5.52 -8.97 2.76
C GLY A 96 -5.76 -8.00 1.62
N TRP A 97 -5.81 -6.71 1.95
CA TRP A 97 -5.71 -5.63 0.97
C TRP A 97 -4.25 -5.43 0.58
N VAL A 98 -3.99 -5.42 -0.71
CA VAL A 98 -2.64 -5.27 -1.28
C VAL A 98 -2.64 -4.13 -2.28
N VAL A 99 -1.48 -3.53 -2.51
CA VAL A 99 -1.36 -2.51 -3.54
C VAL A 99 -1.51 -3.18 -4.91
N HIS A 100 -2.45 -2.68 -5.70
CA HIS A 100 -2.52 -3.00 -7.13
C HIS A 100 -1.42 -2.23 -7.86
N GLY A 101 -1.33 -0.92 -7.65
CA GLY A 101 -0.31 -0.04 -8.23
C GLY A 101 -0.57 1.44 -7.96
N LEU A 102 0.38 2.28 -8.37
CA LEU A 102 0.30 3.74 -8.35
C LEU A 102 0.13 4.24 -9.79
N TRP A 103 -0.99 4.86 -10.10
CA TRP A 103 -1.35 5.21 -11.47
C TRP A 103 -1.26 6.71 -11.70
N GLY A 104 -0.47 7.13 -12.68
CA GLY A 104 -0.58 8.47 -13.25
C GLY A 104 -1.90 8.59 -14.00
N GLU A 105 -2.71 9.57 -13.62
CA GLU A 105 -4.09 9.73 -14.09
C GLU A 105 -4.27 11.09 -14.76
N SER A 106 -5.01 11.13 -15.88
CA SER A 106 -5.54 12.40 -16.39
C SER A 106 -6.86 12.71 -15.68
N GLU A 107 -7.00 13.92 -15.14
CA GLU A 107 -8.21 14.37 -14.47
C GLU A 107 -9.40 14.36 -15.43
N LYS A 108 -9.23 14.87 -16.65
CA LYS A 108 -10.29 14.87 -17.67
C LYS A 108 -10.79 13.46 -17.99
N ALA A 109 -9.87 12.51 -18.15
CA ALA A 109 -10.22 11.12 -18.43
C ALA A 109 -10.91 10.46 -17.23
N TYR A 110 -10.37 10.67 -16.04
CA TYR A 110 -10.91 10.14 -14.78
C TYR A 110 -12.34 10.64 -14.54
N GLN A 111 -12.56 11.95 -14.65
CA GLN A 111 -13.86 12.57 -14.41
C GLN A 111 -14.92 12.12 -15.43
N SER A 112 -14.53 11.91 -16.69
CA SER A 112 -15.44 11.43 -17.75
C SER A 112 -15.64 9.92 -17.76
N GLY A 113 -14.89 9.16 -16.95
CA GLY A 113 -14.89 7.69 -16.99
C GLY A 113 -14.25 7.10 -18.26
N ASN A 114 -13.49 7.90 -19.01
CA ASN A 114 -12.77 7.42 -20.19
C ASN A 114 -11.49 6.68 -19.78
N ASN A 115 -11.62 5.38 -19.51
CA ASN A 115 -10.50 4.52 -19.14
C ASN A 115 -9.38 4.44 -20.20
N LYS A 116 -9.62 4.90 -21.44
CA LYS A 116 -8.61 5.00 -22.51
C LYS A 116 -8.02 6.40 -22.66
N GLY A 117 -8.32 7.32 -21.74
CA GLY A 117 -7.82 8.70 -21.80
C GLY A 117 -6.64 8.98 -20.87
N HIS A 118 -6.11 7.99 -20.16
CA HIS A 118 -5.03 8.15 -19.17
C HIS A 118 -3.64 7.92 -19.80
N PRO A 119 -2.57 8.47 -19.21
CA PRO A 119 -1.20 8.10 -19.53
C PRO A 119 -1.01 6.59 -19.45
N ARG A 120 -0.34 6.00 -20.44
CA ARG A 120 -0.22 4.54 -20.52
C ARG A 120 0.92 4.10 -21.42
N PHE A 121 1.74 3.16 -20.93
CA PHE A 121 2.82 2.53 -21.70
C PHE A 121 3.72 3.57 -22.39
N CYS A 122 4.12 4.62 -21.65
CA CYS A 122 4.78 5.79 -22.24
C CYS A 122 6.18 5.50 -22.79
N LYS A 123 6.86 4.47 -22.27
CA LYS A 123 8.13 3.94 -22.78
C LYS A 123 7.94 2.70 -23.68
N GLY A 124 6.70 2.36 -24.05
CA GLY A 124 6.38 1.22 -24.90
C GLY A 124 6.46 -0.13 -24.20
N ASP A 125 6.75 -1.17 -24.99
CA ASP A 125 6.95 -2.55 -24.53
C ASP A 125 8.36 -2.68 -23.93
N LEU A 126 8.44 -2.90 -22.62
CA LEU A 126 9.71 -2.98 -21.88
C LEU A 126 10.06 -4.43 -21.58
N ALA A 127 11.35 -4.75 -21.68
CA ALA A 127 11.86 -6.04 -21.28
C ALA A 127 11.45 -6.38 -19.82
N PRO A 128 11.22 -7.67 -19.50
CA PRO A 128 10.97 -8.10 -18.14
C PRO A 128 12.09 -7.65 -17.20
N LEU A 129 11.71 -7.05 -16.08
CA LEU A 129 12.68 -6.66 -15.04
C LEU A 129 13.35 -7.92 -14.46
N PRO A 130 14.62 -7.81 -14.03
CA PRO A 130 15.25 -8.86 -13.24
C PRO A 130 14.44 -9.16 -11.97
N LEU A 131 14.45 -10.43 -11.52
CA LEU A 131 13.65 -10.83 -10.36
C LEU A 131 14.11 -10.11 -9.10
N GLU A 132 15.40 -9.81 -8.96
CA GLU A 132 15.97 -9.04 -7.86
C GLU A 132 15.39 -7.63 -7.73
N THR A 133 14.99 -6.98 -8.84
CA THR A 133 14.32 -5.67 -8.81
C THR A 133 12.89 -5.80 -8.30
N ILE A 134 12.17 -6.88 -8.63
CA ILE A 134 10.75 -7.06 -8.29
C ILE A 134 10.58 -7.61 -6.87
N LYS A 135 11.46 -8.54 -6.44
CA LYS A 135 11.32 -9.34 -5.23
C LYS A 135 11.05 -8.51 -3.95
N PRO A 136 11.72 -7.36 -3.71
CA PRO A 136 11.49 -6.55 -2.51
C PRO A 136 10.05 -6.05 -2.35
N TYR A 137 9.30 -5.93 -3.45
CA TYR A 137 7.97 -5.33 -3.46
C TYR A 137 6.83 -6.36 -3.50
N LEU A 138 7.15 -7.66 -3.53
CA LEU A 138 6.17 -8.74 -3.64
C LEU A 138 5.21 -8.80 -2.43
N CYS A 139 5.66 -8.43 -1.23
CA CYS A 139 4.78 -8.44 -0.07
C CYS A 139 3.75 -7.30 -0.09
N MET A 140 4.07 -6.18 -0.74
CA MET A 140 3.15 -5.07 -0.97
C MET A 140 2.18 -5.36 -2.13
N SER A 141 2.71 -5.93 -3.22
CA SER A 141 1.97 -6.24 -4.45
C SER A 141 2.31 -7.67 -4.91
N PRO A 142 1.51 -8.67 -4.51
CA PRO A 142 1.86 -10.08 -4.66
C PRO A 142 1.67 -10.62 -6.08
N GLY A 143 2.63 -10.33 -6.95
CA GLY A 143 2.73 -10.96 -8.26
C GLY A 143 3.80 -10.32 -9.14
N THR A 144 4.70 -11.14 -9.66
CA THR A 144 5.73 -10.73 -10.63
C THR A 144 5.12 -10.08 -11.88
N ARG A 145 4.09 -10.72 -12.46
CA ARG A 145 3.35 -10.15 -13.61
C ARG A 145 2.57 -8.89 -13.26
N LEU A 146 2.09 -8.79 -12.01
CA LEU A 146 1.43 -7.57 -11.54
C LEU A 146 2.45 -6.43 -11.52
N LEU A 147 3.58 -6.60 -10.82
CA LEU A 147 4.64 -5.59 -10.68
C LEU A 147 5.22 -5.17 -12.04
N GLN A 148 5.59 -6.12 -12.92
CA GLN A 148 6.04 -5.82 -14.28
C GLN A 148 5.01 -4.97 -15.03
N GLY A 149 3.74 -5.39 -15.01
CA GLY A 149 2.68 -4.68 -15.72
C GLY A 149 2.39 -3.30 -15.15
N GLN A 150 2.50 -3.11 -13.83
CA GLN A 150 2.34 -1.80 -13.21
C GLN A 150 3.47 -0.84 -13.60
N TRP A 151 4.71 -1.31 -13.56
CA TRP A 151 5.86 -0.52 -13.99
C TRP A 151 5.70 -0.08 -15.44
N GLU A 152 5.55 -1.03 -16.36
CA GLU A 152 5.54 -0.76 -17.79
C GLU A 152 4.35 0.11 -18.21
N LYS A 153 3.17 -0.17 -17.66
CA LYS A 153 1.93 0.51 -18.04
C LYS A 153 1.80 1.89 -17.40
N HIS A 154 2.19 2.03 -16.13
CA HIS A 154 1.90 3.21 -15.31
C HIS A 154 3.18 3.92 -14.86
N GLY A 155 4.09 3.21 -14.18
CA GLY A 155 5.29 3.82 -13.60
C GLY A 155 6.21 4.48 -14.63
N ALA A 156 6.44 3.82 -15.76
CA ALA A 156 7.32 4.29 -16.82
C ALA A 156 6.89 5.61 -17.49
N CYS A 157 5.69 6.11 -17.19
CA CYS A 157 5.21 7.42 -17.64
C CYS A 157 5.76 8.60 -16.83
N ASP A 158 6.04 8.40 -15.54
CA ASP A 158 6.38 9.48 -14.61
C ASP A 158 7.71 9.25 -13.87
N PHE A 159 8.30 8.06 -13.99
CA PHE A 159 9.54 7.66 -13.31
C PHE A 159 10.60 7.19 -14.30
N ASP A 160 11.87 7.42 -13.95
CA ASP A 160 13.00 7.04 -14.79
C ASP A 160 13.32 5.55 -14.67
N THR A 161 13.24 5.01 -13.44
CA THR A 161 13.52 3.61 -13.11
C THR A 161 12.34 2.90 -12.42
N ALA A 162 12.34 1.57 -12.46
CA ALA A 162 11.31 0.76 -11.81
C ALA A 162 11.43 0.82 -10.28
N GLU A 163 12.66 0.85 -9.78
CA GLU A 163 12.98 0.98 -8.36
C GLU A 163 12.38 2.27 -7.79
N GLU A 164 12.62 3.43 -8.43
CA GLU A 164 12.02 4.71 -7.97
C GLU A 164 10.49 4.65 -7.92
N TYR A 165 9.87 4.03 -8.93
CA TYR A 165 8.42 3.85 -8.98
C TYR A 165 7.91 2.97 -7.82
N PHE A 166 8.55 1.82 -7.58
CA PHE A 166 8.12 0.89 -6.54
C PHE A 166 8.42 1.42 -5.14
N ASP A 167 9.58 2.06 -4.92
CA ASP A 167 9.94 2.71 -3.66
C ASP A 167 8.95 3.82 -3.31
N LYS A 168 8.61 4.69 -4.28
CA LYS A 168 7.58 5.72 -4.07
C LYS A 168 6.22 5.10 -3.76
N THR A 169 5.85 4.03 -4.46
CA THR A 169 4.59 3.32 -4.21
C THR A 169 4.56 2.75 -2.78
N LEU A 170 5.66 2.15 -2.33
CA LEU A 170 5.79 1.60 -0.99
C LEU A 170 5.77 2.68 0.09
N GLU A 171 6.49 3.78 -0.12
CA GLU A 171 6.49 4.96 0.76
C GLU A 171 5.07 5.49 0.99
N LEU A 172 4.30 5.66 -0.09
CA LEU A 172 2.91 6.12 0.01
C LEU A 172 2.01 5.09 0.69
N ALA A 173 2.18 3.82 0.39
CA ALA A 173 1.35 2.76 0.95
C ALA A 173 1.53 2.58 2.46
N LYS A 174 2.76 2.77 2.96
CA LYS A 174 3.09 2.67 4.39
C LYS A 174 2.48 3.76 5.26
N GLN A 175 1.93 4.82 4.68
CA GLN A 175 1.33 5.92 5.45
C GLN A 175 0.02 5.52 6.11
N PHE A 176 -0.65 4.46 5.64
CA PHE A 176 -2.02 4.15 6.04
C PHE A 176 -2.14 2.79 6.72
N GLU A 177 -2.95 2.75 7.76
CA GLU A 177 -3.51 1.50 8.24
C GLU A 177 -4.52 0.96 7.23
N LEU A 178 -4.53 -0.35 7.02
CA LEU A 178 -5.40 -1.02 6.05
C LEU A 178 -6.58 -1.74 6.71
N PRO A 179 -7.73 -1.83 6.02
CA PRO A 179 -8.92 -2.41 6.60
C PRO A 179 -8.82 -3.93 6.72
N PRO A 180 -9.65 -4.55 7.58
CA PRO A 180 -9.80 -6.00 7.58
C PRO A 180 -10.15 -6.56 6.19
N ALA A 181 -9.53 -7.69 5.83
CA ALA A 181 -9.65 -8.29 4.50
C ALA A 181 -11.08 -8.78 4.15
N ASN A 182 -11.94 -8.97 5.15
CA ASN A 182 -13.34 -9.38 4.97
C ASN A 182 -14.27 -8.22 4.55
N LEU A 183 -13.81 -6.97 4.60
CA LEU A 183 -14.60 -5.82 4.17
C LEU A 183 -14.61 -5.71 2.64
N ASN A 184 -15.77 -5.37 2.07
CA ASN A 184 -15.84 -4.96 0.67
C ASN A 184 -15.38 -3.51 0.50
N ALA A 185 -15.10 -3.07 -0.73
CA ALA A 185 -14.55 -1.74 -1.02
C ALA A 185 -15.34 -0.58 -0.36
N LYS A 186 -16.68 -0.62 -0.37
CA LYS A 186 -17.51 0.42 0.26
C LYS A 186 -17.30 0.49 1.77
N LYS A 187 -17.25 -0.67 2.46
CA LYS A 187 -17.00 -0.74 3.90
C LYS A 187 -15.55 -0.41 4.24
N ALA A 188 -14.61 -0.85 3.40
CA ALA A 188 -13.20 -0.55 3.51
C ALA A 188 -12.95 0.96 3.46
N ILE A 189 -13.53 1.70 2.51
CA ILE A 189 -13.39 3.17 2.43
C ILE A 189 -13.88 3.86 3.70
N ARG A 190 -15.00 3.40 4.28
CA ARG A 190 -15.46 3.96 5.56
C ARG A 190 -14.45 3.70 6.66
N TRP A 191 -14.00 2.45 6.78
CA TRP A 191 -12.98 2.06 7.75
C TRP A 191 -11.68 2.88 7.58
N MET A 192 -11.23 3.11 6.34
CA MET A 192 -10.05 3.93 6.06
C MET A 192 -10.18 5.33 6.66
N ARG A 193 -11.32 6.01 6.45
CA ARG A 193 -11.57 7.34 7.01
C ARG A 193 -11.69 7.36 8.53
N ASP A 194 -12.20 6.28 9.11
CA ASP A 194 -12.39 6.17 10.55
C ASP A 194 -11.08 5.90 11.30
N ASN A 195 -10.07 5.31 10.64
CA ASN A 195 -8.80 4.86 11.26
C ASN A 195 -7.56 5.61 10.76
N ASN A 196 -7.67 6.42 9.70
CA ASN A 196 -6.59 7.26 9.18
C ASN A 196 -7.05 8.73 9.23
N PRO A 197 -6.66 9.50 10.27
CA PRO A 197 -7.17 10.86 10.50
C PRO A 197 -7.01 11.82 9.30
N GLU A 198 -5.92 11.69 8.55
CA GLU A 198 -5.62 12.46 7.34
C GLU A 198 -6.59 12.16 6.18
N LEU A 199 -7.28 11.02 6.20
CA LEU A 199 -8.27 10.64 5.19
C LEU A 199 -9.69 11.08 5.55
N LYS A 200 -9.93 11.61 6.76
CA LYS A 200 -11.28 11.83 7.32
C LYS A 200 -12.22 12.58 6.39
N ASP A 201 -11.75 13.69 5.81
CA ASP A 201 -12.53 14.57 4.91
C ASP A 201 -12.14 14.39 3.44
N THR A 202 -11.45 13.29 3.11
CA THR A 202 -10.88 13.03 1.78
C THR A 202 -11.80 12.14 0.95
N TRP A 203 -12.07 12.54 -0.30
CA TRP A 203 -12.76 11.68 -1.26
C TRP A 203 -11.82 10.59 -1.76
N LEU A 204 -12.18 9.32 -1.55
CA LEU A 204 -11.42 8.16 -2.01
C LEU A 204 -12.04 7.57 -3.28
N HIS A 205 -11.20 7.03 -4.15
CA HIS A 205 -11.64 6.27 -5.31
C HIS A 205 -12.33 4.99 -4.86
N GLN A 206 -13.41 4.62 -5.55
CA GLN A 206 -14.13 3.37 -5.32
C GLN A 206 -14.42 2.67 -6.65
N SER A 207 -14.03 1.40 -6.73
CA SER A 207 -14.50 0.43 -7.73
C SER A 207 -15.29 -0.69 -7.04
N ARG A 208 -15.71 -1.72 -7.79
CA ARG A 208 -16.45 -2.85 -7.22
C ARG A 208 -15.60 -3.66 -6.23
N HIS A 209 -14.31 -3.81 -6.50
CA HIS A 209 -13.41 -4.70 -5.77
C HIS A 209 -12.16 -3.98 -5.23
N GLU A 210 -12.07 -2.68 -5.46
CA GLU A 210 -10.89 -1.87 -5.18
C GLU A 210 -11.31 -0.53 -4.60
N PHE A 211 -10.39 0.07 -3.87
CA PHE A 211 -10.45 1.49 -3.53
C PHE A 211 -9.11 2.14 -3.85
N GLY A 212 -9.05 3.46 -3.81
CA GLY A 212 -7.77 4.13 -3.97
C GLY A 212 -7.72 5.51 -3.33
N ILE A 213 -6.50 5.98 -3.13
CA ILE A 213 -6.16 7.25 -2.48
C ILE A 213 -5.46 8.11 -3.54
N CYS A 214 -5.85 9.39 -3.62
CA CYS A 214 -5.29 10.29 -4.63
C CYS A 214 -4.24 11.21 -4.02
N PHE A 215 -3.23 11.51 -4.82
CA PHE A 215 -2.14 12.42 -4.50
C PHE A 215 -1.95 13.40 -5.65
N ASP A 216 -1.58 14.63 -5.33
CA ASP A 216 -1.14 15.57 -6.35
C ASP A 216 0.21 15.15 -6.97
N LYS A 217 0.71 15.91 -7.93
CA LYS A 217 1.98 15.59 -8.62
C LYS A 217 3.22 15.69 -7.74
N ALA A 218 3.12 16.35 -6.59
CA ALA A 218 4.16 16.42 -5.57
C ALA A 218 3.96 15.35 -4.48
N PHE A 219 3.03 14.41 -4.71
CA PHE A 219 2.66 13.34 -3.79
C PHE A 219 2.03 13.81 -2.47
N ASN A 220 1.45 15.01 -2.42
CA ASN A 220 0.63 15.41 -1.28
C ASN A 220 -0.75 14.78 -1.39
N LEU A 221 -1.28 14.31 -0.26
CA LEU A 221 -2.63 13.76 -0.19
C LEU A 221 -3.67 14.77 -0.72
N MET A 222 -4.58 14.31 -1.57
CA MET A 222 -5.68 15.11 -2.09
C MET A 222 -6.98 14.31 -2.15
N SER A 223 -8.12 15.02 -2.20
CA SER A 223 -9.38 14.37 -2.57
C SER A 223 -9.34 13.95 -4.03
N CYS A 224 -9.70 12.69 -4.30
CA CYS A 224 -9.84 12.22 -5.68
C CYS A 224 -10.86 13.08 -6.44
N PRO A 225 -10.62 13.40 -7.72
CA PRO A 225 -11.57 14.16 -8.52
C PRO A 225 -12.97 13.53 -8.54
N ARG A 226 -14.02 14.34 -8.70
CA ARG A 226 -15.39 13.82 -8.79
C ARG A 226 -15.70 13.42 -10.23
N LYS A 227 -16.21 12.19 -10.41
CA LYS A 227 -16.76 11.77 -11.71
C LYS A 227 -17.97 12.63 -12.06
N ARG A 228 -18.04 13.05 -13.33
CA ARG A 228 -19.14 13.85 -13.88
C ARG A 228 -20.26 12.94 -14.37
#